data_AF-A0A4U0NK49-F1
#
_entry.id   AF-A0A4U0NK49-F1
#
_cell.length_a   1.000
_cell.length_b   1.000
_cell.length_c   1.000
_cell.angle_alpha   90.00
_cell.angle_beta   90.00
_cell.angle_gamma   90.00
#
_symmetry.space_group_name_H-M   'P 1'
#
loop_
_entity.id
_entity.type
_entity.pdbx_description
1 polymer ?
#
loop_
_entity_poly.entity_id
_entity_poly.type
_entity_poly.pdbx_seq_one_letter_code
_entity_poly.pdbx_strand_id
1 'polypeptide(L)'
;MPGEELHEVGADGARRAKEWLEATTRVKASWTNTDSKWIRRMTFKWPAGKQTTFSLDLGGLLCGGEFDNDIFMAECKKYASPGDQGTHYLSYLAKCYVIVSQQPTAAEHFMWITWCPFNVTDWDKLLTEHWVRKAIRVHANEIFGEIPPEEVEDAIDADIVTAVTERLWMIVLSEKQEKLVITREHRALIQRHDVLEGVR
;
A
#
# COMPACT_ATOMS: atom_id res chain seq x y z
N MET A 1 18.24 10.71 -17.15
CA MET A 1 18.96 9.45 -16.79
C MET A 1 17.94 8.38 -16.45
N PRO A 2 18.17 7.08 -16.70
CA PRO A 2 17.16 6.03 -16.51
C PRO A 2 16.54 5.98 -15.10
N GLY A 3 17.31 6.32 -14.07
CA GLY A 3 16.82 6.41 -12.68
C GLY A 3 15.91 7.61 -12.40
N GLU A 4 16.12 8.74 -13.09
CA GLU A 4 15.26 9.93 -12.94
C GLU A 4 13.89 9.69 -13.57
N GLU A 5 13.85 9.10 -14.77
CA GLU A 5 12.61 8.73 -15.46
C GLU A 5 11.79 7.73 -14.65
N LEU A 6 12.45 6.74 -14.01
CA LEU A 6 11.80 5.80 -13.10
C LEU A 6 11.20 6.49 -11.86
N HIS A 7 11.91 7.45 -11.28
CA HIS A 7 11.40 8.24 -10.15
C HIS A 7 10.21 9.11 -10.55
N GLU A 8 10.23 9.72 -11.74
CA GLU A 8 9.12 10.51 -12.27
C GLU A 8 7.87 9.65 -12.52
N VAL A 9 8.04 8.45 -13.09
CA VAL A 9 6.94 7.50 -13.30
C VAL A 9 6.34 7.05 -11.96
N GLY A 10 7.17 6.79 -10.95
CA GLY A 10 6.70 6.46 -9.59
C GLY A 10 5.91 7.60 -8.95
N ALA A 11 6.43 8.82 -9.01
CA ALA A 11 5.77 10.02 -8.49
C ALA A 11 4.43 10.30 -9.20
N ASP A 12 4.37 10.14 -10.53
CA ASP A 12 3.13 10.27 -11.28
C ASP A 12 2.11 9.19 -10.91
N GLY A 13 2.56 7.94 -10.72
CA GLY A 13 1.72 6.84 -10.23
C GLY A 13 1.08 7.15 -8.88
N ALA A 14 1.87 7.58 -7.89
CA ALA A 14 1.37 7.95 -6.57
C ALA A 14 0.40 9.14 -6.64
N ARG A 15 0.72 10.17 -7.44
CA ARG A 15 -0.17 11.33 -7.64
C ARG A 15 -1.51 10.93 -8.24
N ARG A 16 -1.51 10.09 -9.28
CA ARG A 16 -2.72 9.61 -9.98
C ARG A 16 -3.58 8.72 -9.08
N ALA A 17 -2.96 7.79 -8.34
CA ALA A 17 -3.65 6.97 -7.35
C ALA A 17 -4.31 7.84 -6.27
N LYS A 18 -3.59 8.85 -5.76
CA LYS A 18 -4.13 9.82 -4.80
C LYS A 18 -5.35 10.54 -5.36
N GLU A 19 -5.24 11.13 -6.55
CA GLU A 19 -6.37 11.83 -7.19
C GLU A 19 -7.58 10.92 -7.40
N TRP A 20 -7.37 9.67 -7.81
CA TRP A 20 -8.43 8.70 -7.99
C TRP A 20 -9.10 8.31 -6.67
N LEU A 21 -8.31 7.94 -5.65
CA LEU A 21 -8.79 7.60 -4.31
C LEU A 21 -9.60 8.73 -3.70
N GLU A 22 -9.09 9.96 -3.82
CA GLU A 22 -9.75 11.17 -3.37
C GLU A 22 -11.11 11.40 -4.07
N ALA A 23 -11.17 11.14 -5.39
CA ALA A 23 -12.39 11.27 -6.17
C ALA A 23 -13.45 10.20 -5.85
N THR A 24 -13.09 9.11 -5.17
CA THR A 24 -14.10 8.14 -4.67
C THR A 24 -15.02 8.72 -3.59
N THR A 25 -14.68 9.89 -3.02
CA THR A 25 -15.31 10.48 -1.81
C THR A 25 -15.13 9.68 -0.52
N ARG A 26 -14.47 8.52 -0.58
CA ARG A 26 -14.15 7.65 0.57
C ARG A 26 -12.78 7.92 1.18
N VAL A 27 -12.05 8.92 0.67
CA VAL A 27 -10.80 9.43 1.26
C VAL A 27 -10.96 10.90 1.63
N LYS A 28 -10.70 11.23 2.89
CA LYS A 28 -10.78 12.61 3.40
C LYS A 28 -9.43 13.32 3.45
N ALA A 29 -8.34 12.58 3.62
CA ALA A 29 -6.99 13.11 3.57
C ALA A 29 -6.05 12.05 3.00
N SER A 30 -5.12 12.46 2.14
CA SER A 30 -4.08 11.59 1.61
C SER A 30 -2.79 12.36 1.38
N TRP A 31 -1.68 11.71 1.66
CA TRP A 31 -0.34 12.26 1.57
C TRP A 31 0.59 11.27 0.87
N THR A 32 1.62 11.81 0.23
CA THR A 32 2.66 10.99 -0.42
C THR A 32 3.87 10.87 0.48
N ASN A 33 4.72 9.86 0.26
CA ASN A 33 6.02 9.79 0.92
C ASN A 33 6.97 10.95 0.58
N THR A 34 6.68 11.71 -0.47
CA THR A 34 7.41 12.94 -0.82
C THR A 34 6.97 14.17 -0.01
N ASP A 35 5.84 14.09 0.71
CA ASP A 35 5.42 15.17 1.62
C ASP A 35 6.30 15.19 2.87
N SER A 36 7.13 16.22 3.01
CA SER A 36 8.09 16.37 4.12
C SER A 36 7.46 16.34 5.51
N LYS A 37 6.18 16.71 5.63
CA LYS A 37 5.41 16.66 6.89
C LYS A 37 4.97 15.25 7.28
N TRP A 38 4.77 14.37 6.30
CA TRP A 38 4.13 13.07 6.48
C TRP A 38 5.08 11.89 6.32
N ILE A 39 6.21 12.07 5.62
CA ILE A 39 7.22 11.02 5.38
C ILE A 39 7.60 10.27 6.67
N ARG A 40 7.77 10.98 7.79
CA ARG A 40 8.13 10.37 9.08
C ARG A 40 7.10 9.36 9.61
N ARG A 41 5.81 9.52 9.27
CA ARG A 41 4.74 8.59 9.66
C ARG A 41 4.63 7.38 8.73
N MET A 42 5.35 7.41 7.61
CA MET A 42 5.35 6.37 6.59
C MET A 42 6.70 5.66 6.45
N THR A 43 7.72 6.16 7.14
CA THR A 43 9.06 5.56 7.15
C THR A 43 9.17 4.58 8.30
N PHE A 44 9.42 3.33 7.97
CA PHE A 44 9.61 2.22 8.91
C PHE A 44 11.02 1.67 8.79
N LYS A 45 11.43 0.83 9.75
CA LYS A 45 12.75 0.20 9.76
C LYS A 45 12.62 -1.29 9.59
N TRP A 46 13.45 -1.87 8.72
CA TRP A 46 13.66 -3.32 8.74
C TRP A 46 14.26 -3.72 10.09
N PRO A 47 13.75 -4.77 10.75
CA PRO A 47 14.26 -5.16 12.07
C PRO A 47 15.74 -5.58 12.06
N ALA A 48 16.18 -6.27 11.01
CA ALA A 48 17.53 -6.86 10.94
C ALA A 48 18.31 -6.50 9.65
N GLY A 49 17.66 -5.97 8.61
CA GLY A 49 18.27 -5.73 7.31
C GLY A 49 19.30 -4.59 7.24
N LYS A 50 20.24 -4.69 6.27
CA LYS A 50 21.23 -3.64 5.95
C LYS A 50 20.60 -2.36 5.37
N GLN A 51 19.36 -2.42 4.87
CA GLN A 51 18.59 -1.22 4.51
C GLN A 51 17.93 -0.65 5.77
N THR A 52 18.34 0.55 6.17
CA THR A 52 17.95 1.12 7.47
C THR A 52 16.47 1.52 7.54
N THR A 53 15.83 1.80 6.41
CA THR A 53 14.43 2.21 6.37
C THR A 53 13.74 1.87 5.04
N PHE A 54 12.42 1.72 5.07
CA PHE A 54 11.56 1.70 3.90
C PHE A 54 10.36 2.64 4.08
N SER A 55 9.65 2.92 2.99
CA SER A 55 8.35 3.59 3.03
C SER A 55 7.40 2.96 2.01
N LEU A 56 6.12 3.29 2.15
CA LEU A 56 5.07 3.08 1.15
C LEU A 56 4.81 4.40 0.41
N ASP A 57 4.20 4.37 -0.76
CA ASP A 57 4.08 5.53 -1.65
C ASP A 57 3.01 6.54 -1.20
N LEU A 58 1.90 6.03 -0.65
CA LEU A 58 0.75 6.82 -0.20
C LEU A 58 0.28 6.39 1.19
N GLY A 59 -0.24 7.34 1.94
CA GLY A 59 -1.01 7.10 3.14
C GLY A 59 -2.21 8.03 3.21
N GLY A 60 -3.21 7.68 4.00
CA GLY A 60 -4.39 8.52 4.13
C GLY A 60 -5.39 8.04 5.15
N LEU A 61 -6.50 8.77 5.24
CA LEU A 61 -7.65 8.46 6.06
C LEU A 61 -8.86 8.17 5.18
N LEU A 62 -9.43 7.00 5.37
CA LEU A 62 -10.72 6.63 4.84
C LEU A 62 -11.84 7.41 5.57
N CYS A 63 -12.97 7.52 4.91
CA CYS A 63 -14.15 8.17 5.47
C CYS A 63 -15.46 7.58 4.98
N GLY A 64 -16.46 7.68 5.84
CA GLY A 64 -17.82 7.19 5.63
C GLY A 64 -17.93 5.67 5.68
N GLY A 65 -19.11 5.19 6.07
CA GLY A 65 -19.42 3.77 6.15
C GLY A 65 -18.57 3.03 7.20
N GLU A 66 -18.28 1.76 6.93
CA GLU A 66 -17.57 0.88 7.86
C GLU A 66 -16.08 1.24 8.09
N PHE A 67 -15.45 1.95 7.15
CA PHE A 67 -14.03 2.32 7.20
C PHE A 67 -13.80 3.76 7.67
N ASP A 68 -14.77 4.38 8.34
CA ASP A 68 -14.64 5.78 8.72
C ASP A 68 -13.53 6.01 9.74
N ASN A 69 -12.57 6.89 9.42
CA ASN A 69 -11.33 7.17 10.17
C ASN A 69 -10.24 6.11 10.09
N ASP A 70 -10.43 5.01 9.36
CA ASP A 70 -9.38 4.03 9.16
C ASP A 70 -8.19 4.63 8.41
N ILE A 71 -6.98 4.31 8.85
CA ILE A 71 -5.74 4.66 8.19
C ILE A 71 -5.46 3.62 7.11
N PHE A 72 -5.17 4.08 5.89
CA PHE A 72 -4.62 3.22 4.86
C PHE A 72 -3.19 3.63 4.51
N MET A 73 -2.42 2.65 4.05
CA MET A 73 -1.16 2.85 3.35
C MET A 73 -1.15 2.09 2.04
N ALA A 74 -0.46 2.62 1.03
CA ALA A 74 -0.47 2.01 -0.30
C ALA A 74 0.88 2.11 -1.01
N GLU A 75 1.19 1.08 -1.80
CA GLU A 75 2.29 1.09 -2.77
C GLU A 75 1.69 1.20 -4.18
N CYS A 76 2.27 2.07 -5.02
CA CYS A 76 1.78 2.40 -6.34
C CYS A 76 2.77 1.95 -7.42
N LYS A 77 2.36 1.07 -8.32
CA LYS A 77 3.17 0.60 -9.46
C LYS A 77 2.53 0.93 -10.80
N LYS A 78 2.95 2.04 -11.40
CA LYS A 78 2.51 2.49 -12.71
C LYS A 78 3.39 1.94 -13.85
N TYR A 79 3.47 0.61 -13.94
CA TYR A 79 4.20 -0.04 -15.04
C TYR A 79 3.30 -0.27 -16.27
N ALA A 80 3.90 -0.27 -17.46
CA ALA A 80 3.21 -0.59 -18.72
C ALA A 80 3.15 -2.11 -19.00
N SER A 81 3.98 -2.90 -18.33
CA SER A 81 4.07 -4.36 -18.45
C SER A 81 4.30 -4.99 -17.08
N PRO A 82 3.99 -6.29 -16.89
CA PRO A 82 4.10 -6.92 -15.58
C PRO A 82 5.54 -7.00 -15.07
N GLY A 83 6.54 -7.26 -15.91
CA GLY A 83 7.96 -7.25 -15.54
C GLY A 83 8.26 -7.89 -14.17
N ASP A 84 8.99 -7.17 -13.32
CA ASP A 84 9.35 -7.59 -11.95
C ASP A 84 8.29 -7.23 -10.90
N GLN A 85 7.05 -6.91 -11.31
CA GLN A 85 5.99 -6.48 -10.41
C GLN A 85 5.64 -7.53 -9.36
N GLY A 86 5.74 -8.82 -9.70
CA GLY A 86 5.57 -9.91 -8.74
C GLY A 86 6.63 -9.88 -7.62
N THR A 87 7.88 -9.54 -7.95
CA THR A 87 8.95 -9.36 -6.96
C THR A 87 8.71 -8.15 -6.07
N HIS A 88 8.28 -7.02 -6.67
CA HIS A 88 7.91 -5.83 -5.91
C HIS A 88 6.71 -6.07 -4.98
N TYR A 89 5.75 -6.88 -5.41
CA TYR A 89 4.60 -7.25 -4.60
C TYR A 89 5.00 -8.08 -3.37
N LEU A 90 5.91 -9.05 -3.53
CA LEU A 90 6.46 -9.79 -2.40
C LEU A 90 7.19 -8.87 -1.42
N SER A 91 7.99 -7.92 -1.91
CA SER A 91 8.62 -6.91 -1.05
C SER A 91 7.59 -6.07 -0.30
N TYR A 92 6.50 -5.67 -0.95
CA TYR A 92 5.39 -4.96 -0.32
C TYR A 92 4.70 -5.76 0.78
N LEU A 93 4.40 -7.04 0.55
CA LEU A 93 3.80 -7.90 1.58
C LEU A 93 4.71 -8.07 2.80
N ALA A 94 6.02 -8.23 2.58
CA ALA A 94 7.02 -8.29 3.65
C ALA A 94 7.07 -6.97 4.45
N LYS A 95 6.98 -5.81 3.78
CA LYS A 95 6.86 -4.50 4.45
C LYS A 95 5.59 -4.43 5.30
N CYS A 96 4.45 -4.90 4.80
CA CYS A 96 3.18 -4.91 5.56
C CYS A 96 3.31 -5.75 6.84
N TYR A 97 3.93 -6.93 6.75
CA TYR A 97 4.23 -7.76 7.93
C TYR A 97 5.09 -7.01 8.96
N VAL A 98 6.16 -6.34 8.53
CA VAL A 98 7.01 -5.55 9.42
C VAL A 98 6.27 -4.38 10.06
N ILE A 99 5.41 -3.68 9.30
CA ILE A 99 4.61 -2.57 9.82
C ILE A 99 3.68 -3.08 10.93
N VAL A 100 2.96 -4.18 10.69
CA VAL A 100 2.03 -4.74 11.68
C VAL A 100 2.79 -5.29 12.89
N SER A 101 3.95 -5.92 12.71
CA SER A 101 4.73 -6.50 13.81
C SER A 101 5.31 -5.44 14.76
N GLN A 102 5.74 -4.29 14.22
CA GLN A 102 6.33 -3.21 15.02
C GLN A 102 5.27 -2.23 15.54
N GLN A 103 4.22 -1.99 14.75
CA GLN A 103 3.20 -0.99 15.04
C GLN A 103 1.83 -1.46 14.52
N PRO A 104 1.13 -2.33 15.28
CA PRO A 104 -0.14 -2.94 14.84
C PRO A 104 -1.25 -1.95 14.45
N THR A 105 -1.20 -0.72 14.97
CA THR A 105 -2.16 0.36 14.72
C THR A 105 -1.65 1.40 13.71
N ALA A 106 -0.61 1.09 12.93
CA ALA A 106 -0.06 2.02 11.94
C ALA A 106 -0.98 2.18 10.72
N ALA A 107 -1.68 1.12 10.34
CA ALA A 107 -2.64 1.09 9.24
C ALA A 107 -3.67 -0.03 9.45
N GLU A 108 -4.94 0.30 9.24
CA GLU A 108 -6.05 -0.65 9.17
C GLU A 108 -6.16 -1.27 7.76
N HIS A 109 -5.67 -0.60 6.72
CA HIS A 109 -5.70 -1.11 5.34
C HIS A 109 -4.38 -0.94 4.59
N PHE A 110 -4.01 -1.95 3.82
CA PHE A 110 -2.83 -1.97 2.96
C PHE A 110 -3.25 -2.17 1.51
N MET A 111 -3.04 -1.16 0.65
CA MET A 111 -3.46 -1.20 -0.74
C MET A 111 -2.28 -1.35 -1.70
N TRP A 112 -2.34 -2.37 -2.56
CA TRP A 112 -1.50 -2.42 -3.75
C TRP A 112 -2.26 -1.80 -4.92
N ILE A 113 -1.74 -0.71 -5.49
CA ILE A 113 -2.36 0.01 -6.61
C ILE A 113 -1.47 -0.11 -7.84
N THR A 114 -1.97 -0.70 -8.92
CA THR A 114 -1.21 -0.90 -10.16
C THR A 114 -2.01 -0.55 -11.41
N TRP A 115 -1.32 -0.23 -12.50
CA TRP A 115 -1.93 -0.02 -13.83
C TRP A 115 -1.75 -1.22 -14.76
N CYS A 116 -1.11 -2.28 -14.28
CA CYS A 116 -0.84 -3.47 -15.07
C CYS A 116 -1.12 -4.71 -14.22
N PRO A 117 -2.08 -5.57 -14.62
CA PRO A 117 -2.24 -6.88 -13.99
C PRO A 117 -0.93 -7.67 -14.04
N PHE A 118 -0.64 -8.39 -12.96
CA PHE A 118 0.55 -9.21 -12.79
C PHE A 118 0.16 -10.51 -12.10
N ASN A 119 0.99 -11.55 -12.22
CA ASN A 119 0.74 -12.86 -11.62
C ASN A 119 -0.70 -13.38 -11.83
N VAL A 120 -1.24 -13.18 -13.03
CA VAL A 120 -2.67 -13.42 -13.36
C VAL A 120 -3.09 -14.87 -13.11
N THR A 121 -2.16 -15.82 -13.24
CA THR A 121 -2.40 -17.25 -12.95
C THR A 121 -2.60 -17.55 -11.47
N ASP A 122 -2.20 -16.64 -10.58
CA ASP A 122 -2.31 -16.75 -9.13
C ASP A 122 -3.14 -15.60 -8.54
N TRP A 123 -3.99 -14.97 -9.36
CA TRP A 123 -4.72 -13.75 -9.00
C TRP A 123 -5.56 -13.91 -7.73
N ASP A 124 -6.25 -15.04 -7.60
CA ASP A 124 -7.07 -15.42 -6.45
C ASP A 124 -6.25 -15.68 -5.17
N LYS A 125 -4.93 -15.81 -5.30
CA LYS A 125 -4.03 -16.14 -4.19
C LYS A 125 -3.28 -14.91 -3.67
N LEU A 126 -3.22 -13.81 -4.44
CA LEU A 126 -2.35 -12.67 -4.12
C LEU A 126 -2.62 -12.06 -2.75
N LEU A 127 -3.87 -12.14 -2.25
CA LEU A 127 -4.28 -11.61 -0.95
C LEU A 127 -4.45 -12.71 0.12
N THR A 128 -3.71 -13.81 0.01
CA THR A 128 -3.82 -14.94 0.96
C THR A 128 -2.61 -15.03 1.89
N GLU A 129 -2.79 -15.68 3.04
CA GLU A 129 -1.70 -15.96 3.98
C GLU A 129 -0.53 -16.70 3.31
N HIS A 130 -0.81 -17.58 2.35
CA HIS A 130 0.21 -18.28 1.59
C HIS A 130 1.18 -17.30 0.89
N TRP A 131 0.64 -16.25 0.28
CA TRP A 131 1.46 -15.23 -0.40
C TRP A 131 2.20 -14.33 0.58
N VAL A 132 1.60 -14.02 1.73
CA VAL A 132 2.26 -13.27 2.80
C VAL A 132 3.45 -14.08 3.36
N ARG A 133 3.26 -15.36 3.68
CA ARG A 133 4.34 -16.27 4.11
C ARG A 133 5.44 -16.38 3.06
N LYS A 134 5.07 -16.52 1.78
CA LYS A 134 6.03 -16.54 0.67
C LYS A 134 6.88 -15.26 0.63
N ALA A 135 6.26 -14.09 0.81
CA ALA A 135 6.97 -12.81 0.87
C ALA A 135 7.93 -12.73 2.05
N ILE A 136 7.50 -13.17 3.24
CA ILE A 136 8.34 -13.19 4.44
C ILE A 136 9.57 -14.08 4.24
N ARG A 137 9.41 -15.27 3.64
CA ARG A 137 10.53 -16.16 3.32
C ARG A 137 11.56 -15.53 2.38
N VAL A 138 11.08 -14.82 1.35
CA VAL A 138 11.96 -14.11 0.40
C VAL A 138 12.76 -12.99 1.08
N HIS A 139 12.18 -12.35 2.10
CA HIS A 139 12.79 -11.25 2.85
C HIS A 139 13.19 -11.63 4.29
N ALA A 140 13.46 -12.92 4.53
CA ALA A 140 13.70 -13.43 5.89
C ALA A 140 14.93 -12.78 6.53
N ASN A 141 15.99 -12.53 5.75
CA ASN A 141 17.21 -11.89 6.24
C ASN A 141 16.96 -10.45 6.71
N GLU A 142 16.09 -9.70 6.04
CA GLU A 142 15.75 -8.33 6.42
C GLU A 142 14.83 -8.27 7.65
N ILE A 143 13.99 -9.29 7.83
CA ILE A 143 13.00 -9.38 8.91
C ILE A 143 13.62 -9.99 10.18
N PHE A 144 14.33 -11.10 10.07
CA PHE A 144 14.82 -11.90 11.19
C PHE A 144 16.35 -11.90 11.34
N GLY A 145 17.08 -11.45 10.32
CA GLY A 145 18.53 -11.55 10.26
C GLY A 145 19.00 -12.86 9.65
N GLU A 146 20.30 -13.15 9.75
CA GLU A 146 20.87 -14.40 9.27
C GLU A 146 20.48 -15.55 10.23
N ILE A 147 19.34 -16.18 9.94
CA ILE A 147 18.87 -17.40 10.61
C ILE A 147 18.92 -18.60 9.64
N PRO A 148 19.04 -19.85 10.13
CA PRO A 148 19.00 -21.03 9.29
C PRO A 148 17.68 -21.12 8.49
N PRO A 149 17.70 -21.52 7.20
CA PRO A 149 16.49 -21.62 6.37
C PRO A 149 15.37 -22.48 6.97
N GLU A 150 15.71 -23.50 7.73
CA GLU A 150 14.78 -24.39 8.43
C GLU A 150 14.05 -23.71 9.60
N GLU A 151 14.64 -22.68 10.21
CA GLU A 151 14.07 -21.94 11.35
C GLU A 151 13.15 -20.80 10.89
N VAL A 152 13.18 -20.43 9.60
CA VAL A 152 12.40 -19.31 9.06
C VAL A 152 10.91 -19.50 9.27
N GLU A 153 10.38 -20.72 9.07
CA GLU A 153 8.93 -20.94 9.22
C GLU A 153 8.47 -20.81 10.67
N ASP A 154 9.27 -21.28 11.62
CA ASP A 154 8.98 -21.19 13.05
C ASP A 154 9.09 -19.75 13.57
N ALA A 155 9.88 -18.90 12.90
CA ALA A 155 10.00 -17.48 13.20
C ALA A 155 8.83 -16.63 12.66
N ILE A 156 8.00 -17.16 11.76
CA ILE A 156 6.85 -16.43 11.20
C ILE A 156 5.70 -16.44 12.20
N ASP A 157 5.33 -15.25 12.68
CA ASP A 157 4.16 -15.05 13.53
C ASP A 157 2.87 -15.22 12.71
N ALA A 158 2.10 -16.26 13.03
CA ALA A 158 0.86 -16.58 12.33
C ALA A 158 -0.24 -15.54 12.54
N ASP A 159 -0.34 -14.94 13.72
CA ASP A 159 -1.37 -13.95 14.03
C ASP A 159 -1.12 -12.66 13.24
N ILE A 160 0.15 -12.28 13.07
CA ILE A 160 0.53 -11.14 12.22
C ILE A 160 0.25 -11.44 10.74
N VAL A 161 0.52 -12.67 10.28
CA VAL A 161 0.18 -13.08 8.89
C VAL A 161 -1.32 -12.94 8.64
N THR A 162 -2.17 -13.47 9.53
CA THR A 162 -3.62 -13.34 9.43
C THR A 162 -4.04 -11.87 9.45
N ALA A 163 -3.52 -11.08 10.41
CA ALA A 163 -3.81 -9.66 10.54
C ALA A 163 -3.40 -8.84 9.30
N VAL A 164 -2.30 -9.18 8.64
CA VAL A 164 -1.92 -8.54 7.36
C VAL A 164 -2.92 -8.93 6.28
N THR A 165 -3.20 -10.22 6.13
CA THR A 165 -4.09 -10.75 5.09
C THR A 165 -5.48 -10.11 5.13
N GLU A 166 -6.06 -9.93 6.31
CA GLU A 166 -7.37 -9.27 6.49
C GLU A 166 -7.40 -7.80 6.07
N ARG A 167 -6.23 -7.15 5.99
CA ARG A 167 -6.09 -5.72 5.67
C ARG A 167 -5.68 -5.47 4.20
N LEU A 168 -5.45 -6.50 3.40
CA LEU A 168 -4.91 -6.37 2.04
C LEU A 168 -5.97 -6.02 0.99
N TRP A 169 -5.66 -5.04 0.16
CA TRP A 169 -6.47 -4.61 -0.98
C TRP A 169 -5.65 -4.68 -2.27
N MET A 170 -6.28 -5.13 -3.34
CA MET A 170 -5.70 -5.15 -4.70
C MET A 170 -6.53 -4.24 -5.61
N ILE A 171 -5.92 -3.16 -6.11
CA ILE A 171 -6.56 -2.20 -7.00
C ILE A 171 -5.80 -2.16 -8.32
N VAL A 172 -6.47 -2.56 -9.40
CA VAL A 172 -5.95 -2.41 -10.76
C VAL A 172 -6.69 -1.28 -11.46
N LEU A 173 -5.97 -0.21 -11.72
CA LEU A 173 -6.46 0.98 -12.42
C LEU A 173 -6.15 0.91 -13.91
N SER A 174 -6.90 1.71 -14.66
CA SER A 174 -6.70 1.98 -16.07
C SER A 174 -6.93 3.46 -16.31
N GLU A 175 -6.34 3.99 -17.38
CA GLU A 175 -6.46 5.42 -17.71
C GLU A 175 -7.91 5.86 -17.94
N LYS A 176 -8.80 4.92 -18.30
CA LYS A 176 -10.23 5.20 -18.48
C LYS A 176 -10.96 5.23 -17.14
N GLN A 177 -10.61 4.37 -16.18
CA GLN A 177 -11.21 4.39 -14.83
C GLN A 177 -10.91 5.70 -14.11
N GLU A 178 -9.74 6.29 -14.35
CA GLU A 178 -9.37 7.59 -13.79
C GLU A 178 -10.19 8.76 -14.34
N LYS A 179 -10.87 8.56 -15.48
CA LYS A 179 -11.81 9.53 -16.06
C LYS A 179 -13.27 9.23 -15.68
N LEU A 180 -13.53 8.08 -15.07
CA LEU A 180 -14.85 7.64 -14.63
C LEU A 180 -15.07 7.93 -13.14
N VAL A 181 -14.57 9.08 -12.68
CA VAL A 181 -14.76 9.57 -11.31
C VAL A 181 -15.43 10.94 -11.35
N ILE A 182 -16.00 11.34 -10.22
CA ILE A 182 -16.63 12.66 -10.13
C ILE A 182 -15.61 13.77 -10.41
N THR A 183 -16.08 14.87 -10.98
CA THR A 183 -15.24 16.04 -11.17
C THR A 183 -14.89 16.68 -9.83
N ARG A 184 -13.87 17.54 -9.83
CA ARG A 184 -13.46 18.29 -8.63
C ARG A 184 -14.60 19.19 -8.11
N GLU A 185 -15.40 19.75 -9.01
CA GLU A 185 -16.55 20.59 -8.69
C GLU A 185 -17.64 19.79 -7.99
N HIS A 186 -18.01 18.62 -8.52
CA HIS A 186 -18.97 17.73 -7.88
C HIS A 186 -18.47 17.24 -6.51
N ARG A 187 -17.17 16.91 -6.41
CA ARG A 187 -16.56 16.54 -5.13
C ARG A 187 -16.64 17.67 -4.12
N ALA A 188 -16.37 18.91 -4.52
CA ALA A 188 -16.45 20.07 -3.65
C ALA A 188 -17.87 20.32 -3.13
N LEU A 189 -18.90 20.08 -3.96
CA LEU A 189 -20.30 20.15 -3.53
C LEU A 189 -20.62 19.11 -2.45
N ILE A 190 -20.15 17.87 -2.61
CA ILE A 190 -20.33 16.80 -1.61
C ILE A 190 -19.61 17.15 -0.31
N GLN A 191 -18.33 17.56 -0.39
CA GLN A 191 -17.56 17.93 0.80
C GLN A 191 -18.18 19.13 1.54
N ARG A 192 -18.70 20.12 0.80
CA ARG A 192 -19.41 21.24 1.39
C ARG A 192 -20.66 20.78 2.12
N HIS A 193 -21.43 19.87 1.54
CA HIS A 193 -22.61 19.30 2.18
C HIS A 193 -22.23 18.57 3.47
N ASP A 194 -21.21 17.70 3.44
CA ASP A 194 -20.75 16.96 4.63
C ASP A 194 -20.34 17.87 5.78
N VAL A 195 -19.65 18.99 5.47
CA VAL A 195 -19.25 19.99 6.47
C VAL A 195 -20.45 20.75 7.04
N LEU A 196 -21.44 21.10 6.22
CA LEU A 196 -22.64 21.81 6.66
C LEU A 196 -23.54 20.95 7.55
N GLU A 197 -23.62 19.65 7.25
CA GLU A 197 -24.42 18.68 8.00
C GLU A 197 -23.68 18.09 9.21
N GLY A 198 -22.42 18.47 9.45
CA GLY A 198 -21.61 17.99 10.58
C GLY A 198 -21.22 16.50 10.48
N VAL A 199 -21.19 15.96 9.27
CA VAL A 199 -20.79 14.56 8.99
C VAL A 199 -19.26 14.42 8.95
N ARG A 200 -18.51 15.53 8.93
CA ARG A 200 -17.04 15.58 8.92
C ARG A 200 -16.49 16.64 9.86
#